data_AF-A0A925VAH1-F1
#
_entry.id   AF-A0A925VAH1-F1
#
_cell.length_a   1.000
_cell.length_b   1.000
_cell.length_c   1.000
_cell.angle_alpha   90.00
_cell.angle_beta   90.00
_cell.angle_gamma   90.00
#
_symmetry.space_group_name_H-M   'P 1'
#
loop_
_entity.id
_entity.type
_entity.pdbx_description
1 polymer ?
#
loop_
_entity_poly.entity_id
_entity_poly.type
_entity_poly.pdbx_seq_one_letter_code
_entity_poly.pdbx_strand_id
1 'polypeptide(L)'
;FDTTIVVWLSWSRTRALAFAAVVLFHVATRMLFPIGMFPVIMIGSALVFFPPSWPRHARGWLLRRGPIDPARSGHFTPQVIAITRRFRLGAALGGLYLLVQIALPLRSHLYPGNVLWHEQGMRFSWRVMVREKNGSVTFHVTRPDTGRHVEVSPRRYLNDQQAREMAGQPDLLLQLAHRIRDDHEQLWQTPVEVHVDALVSLNGRRGTRLVDPEVDLARVEDGFGDAPWILPAPAGPPPHIRPVR
;
A
#
# COMPACT_ATOMS: atom_id res chain seq x y z
N PHE A 1 17.12 6.75 -17.95
CA PHE A 1 15.77 7.33 -18.07
C PHE A 1 15.38 8.00 -16.75
N ASP A 2 15.28 7.24 -15.65
CA ASP A 2 14.70 7.73 -14.38
C ASP A 2 15.40 8.94 -13.74
N THR A 3 16.73 9.03 -13.80
CA THR A 3 17.47 10.13 -13.13
C THR A 3 17.41 11.46 -13.87
N THR A 4 17.13 11.46 -15.17
CA THR A 4 17.19 12.67 -16.02
C THR A 4 15.83 13.12 -16.51
N ILE A 5 14.78 12.28 -16.41
CA ILE A 5 13.46 12.57 -16.98
C ILE A 5 12.83 13.85 -16.43
N VAL A 6 13.08 14.17 -15.16
CA VAL A 6 12.62 15.42 -14.52
C VAL A 6 13.16 16.65 -15.23
N VAL A 7 14.43 16.64 -15.65
CA VAL A 7 15.07 17.75 -16.36
C VAL A 7 14.42 17.92 -17.73
N TRP A 8 14.23 16.81 -18.45
CA TRP A 8 13.64 16.82 -19.79
C TRP A 8 12.16 17.21 -19.81
N LEU A 9 11.39 16.85 -18.76
CA LEU A 9 9.99 17.28 -18.58
C LEU A 9 9.91 18.76 -18.17
N SER A 10 10.86 19.24 -17.37
CA SER A 10 10.91 20.64 -16.94
C SER A 10 11.25 21.56 -18.12
N TRP A 11 12.15 21.14 -19.01
CA TRP A 11 12.52 21.91 -20.19
C TRP A 11 11.42 21.89 -21.27
N SER A 12 10.83 23.06 -21.54
CA SER A 12 9.72 23.24 -22.48
C SER A 12 9.95 22.68 -23.88
N ARG A 13 11.21 22.70 -24.38
CA ARG A 13 11.55 22.22 -25.73
C ARG A 13 11.48 20.70 -25.85
N THR A 14 11.80 19.97 -24.77
CA THR A 14 11.89 18.51 -24.78
C THR A 14 10.69 17.83 -24.13
N ARG A 15 9.86 18.60 -23.42
CA ARG A 15 8.75 18.10 -22.61
C ARG A 15 7.82 17.11 -23.33
N ALA A 16 7.40 17.42 -24.55
CA ALA A 16 6.48 16.55 -25.29
C ALA A 16 7.11 15.18 -25.62
N LEU A 17 8.36 15.19 -26.10
CA LEU A 17 9.12 13.97 -26.38
C LEU A 17 9.43 13.19 -25.09
N ALA A 18 9.80 13.90 -24.02
CA ALA A 18 10.04 13.32 -22.70
C ALA A 18 8.77 12.65 -22.14
N PHE A 19 7.62 13.30 -22.28
CA PHE A 19 6.33 12.73 -21.87
C PHE A 19 5.95 11.51 -22.71
N ALA A 20 6.19 11.52 -24.02
CA ALA A 20 6.00 10.34 -24.87
C ALA A 20 6.88 9.18 -24.40
N ALA A 21 8.14 9.45 -24.03
CA ALA A 21 9.02 8.44 -23.44
C ALA A 21 8.51 7.90 -22.09
N VAL A 22 7.95 8.77 -21.22
CA VAL A 22 7.26 8.37 -19.97
C VAL A 22 6.10 7.42 -20.24
N VAL A 23 5.24 7.76 -21.19
CA VAL A 23 4.11 6.90 -21.57
C VAL A 23 4.60 5.55 -22.08
N LEU A 24 5.55 5.55 -23.03
CA LEU A 24 6.10 4.32 -23.59
C LEU A 24 6.75 3.44 -22.51
N PHE A 25 7.58 4.03 -21.66
CA PHE A 25 8.24 3.33 -20.57
C PHE A 25 7.22 2.67 -19.63
N HIS A 26 6.23 3.42 -19.14
CA HIS A 26 5.23 2.88 -18.22
C HIS A 26 4.29 1.86 -18.86
N VAL A 27 3.97 2.00 -20.16
CA VAL A 27 3.24 0.96 -20.89
C VAL A 27 4.06 -0.32 -20.99
N ALA A 28 5.35 -0.23 -21.34
CA ALA A 28 6.25 -1.38 -21.36
C ALA A 28 6.37 -2.02 -19.97
N THR A 29 6.53 -1.22 -18.91
CA THR A 29 6.55 -1.72 -17.53
C THR A 29 5.25 -2.45 -17.17
N ARG A 30 4.08 -1.94 -17.57
CA ARG A 30 2.79 -2.59 -17.33
C ARG A 30 2.68 -3.94 -18.05
N MET A 31 3.22 -4.04 -19.26
CA MET A 31 3.19 -5.28 -20.04
C MET A 31 4.13 -6.34 -19.45
N LEU A 32 5.27 -5.90 -18.92
CA LEU A 32 6.28 -6.79 -18.34
C LEU A 32 5.96 -7.18 -16.89
N PHE A 33 5.35 -6.27 -16.11
CA PHE A 33 5.13 -6.45 -14.67
C PHE A 33 3.69 -6.10 -14.27
N PRO A 34 2.97 -6.98 -13.54
CA PRO A 34 1.60 -6.74 -13.08
C PRO A 34 1.58 -5.82 -11.83
N ILE A 35 2.00 -4.56 -11.99
CA ILE A 35 2.15 -3.57 -10.90
C ILE A 35 0.90 -2.69 -10.67
N GLY A 36 -0.28 -3.21 -11.08
CA GLY A 36 -1.58 -2.57 -10.83
C GLY A 36 -1.74 -1.19 -11.49
N MET A 37 -2.27 -0.22 -10.73
CA MET A 37 -2.60 1.12 -11.23
C MET A 37 -1.39 2.05 -11.36
N PHE A 38 -0.22 1.65 -10.86
CA PHE A 38 0.98 2.50 -10.80
C PHE A 38 1.34 3.17 -12.14
N PRO A 39 1.38 2.47 -13.29
CA PRO A 39 1.69 3.09 -14.59
C PRO A 39 0.73 4.23 -14.96
N VAL A 40 -0.56 4.04 -14.70
CA VAL A 40 -1.61 5.03 -15.03
C VAL A 40 -1.47 6.25 -14.14
N ILE A 41 -1.29 6.04 -12.83
CA ILE A 41 -1.09 7.11 -11.86
C ILE A 41 0.14 7.92 -12.24
N MET A 42 1.26 7.27 -12.59
CA MET A 42 2.51 7.98 -12.89
C MET A 42 2.45 8.80 -14.18
N ILE A 43 1.86 8.25 -15.24
CA ILE A 43 1.60 9.02 -16.46
C ILE A 43 0.70 10.23 -16.15
N GLY A 44 -0.36 10.04 -15.37
CA GLY A 44 -1.26 11.11 -14.96
C GLY A 44 -0.56 12.18 -14.12
N SER A 45 0.25 11.78 -13.14
CA SER A 45 1.03 12.70 -12.28
C SER A 45 2.05 13.50 -13.07
N ALA A 46 2.68 12.92 -14.11
CA ALA A 46 3.64 13.64 -14.95
C ALA A 46 3.04 14.84 -15.71
N LEU A 47 1.70 14.94 -15.79
CA LEU A 47 1.02 16.13 -16.33
C LEU A 47 1.27 17.40 -15.49
N VAL A 48 1.76 17.27 -14.25
CA VAL A 48 2.18 18.41 -13.41
C VAL A 48 3.28 19.26 -14.07
N PHE A 49 4.09 18.66 -14.94
CA PHE A 49 5.15 19.38 -15.67
C PHE A 49 4.61 20.21 -16.84
N PHE A 50 3.33 20.07 -17.21
CA PHE A 50 2.71 20.86 -18.26
C PHE A 50 2.14 22.18 -17.72
N PRO A 51 2.17 23.27 -18.51
CA PRO A 51 1.58 24.54 -18.10
C PRO A 51 0.08 24.38 -17.78
N PRO A 52 -0.49 25.09 -16.80
CA PRO A 52 -1.89 24.94 -16.38
C PRO A 52 -2.91 25.26 -17.49
N SER A 53 -2.46 25.85 -18.60
CA SER A 53 -3.26 26.09 -19.80
C SER A 53 -3.41 24.86 -20.71
N TRP A 54 -2.63 23.80 -20.51
CA TRP A 54 -2.63 22.60 -21.36
C TRP A 54 -4.03 21.96 -21.56
N PRO A 55 -4.93 21.85 -20.56
CA PRO A 55 -6.24 21.24 -20.78
C PRO A 55 -7.10 22.06 -21.75
N ARG A 56 -6.95 23.39 -21.72
CA ARG A 56 -7.68 24.30 -22.61
C ARG A 56 -7.17 24.19 -24.04
N HIS A 57 -5.86 24.07 -24.23
CA HIS A 57 -5.25 23.84 -25.53
C HIS A 57 -5.64 22.48 -26.13
N ALA A 58 -5.60 21.40 -25.32
CA ALA A 58 -6.02 20.06 -25.74
C ALA A 58 -7.50 20.03 -26.16
N ARG A 59 -8.38 20.70 -25.39
CA ARG A 59 -9.79 20.85 -25.75
C ARG A 59 -9.99 21.67 -27.02
N GLY A 60 -9.24 22.75 -27.21
CA GLY A 60 -9.28 23.57 -28.43
C GLY A 60 -8.92 22.75 -29.67
N TRP A 61 -7.83 21.99 -29.58
CA TRP A 61 -7.39 21.06 -30.63
C TRP A 61 -8.42 19.98 -30.93
N LEU A 62 -8.96 19.30 -29.89
CA LEU A 62 -9.96 18.24 -30.05
C LEU A 62 -11.28 18.73 -30.66
N LEU A 63 -11.73 19.93 -30.28
CA LEU A 63 -12.97 20.55 -30.76
C LEU A 63 -12.77 21.38 -32.04
N ARG A 64 -11.59 21.31 -32.68
CA ARG A 64 -11.19 22.15 -33.83
C ARG A 64 -11.46 23.65 -33.64
N ARG A 65 -11.41 24.13 -32.40
CA ARG A 65 -11.46 25.56 -32.09
C ARG A 65 -10.04 26.10 -32.20
N GLY A 66 -9.87 27.21 -32.93
CA GLY A 66 -8.57 27.84 -33.14
C GLY A 66 -7.83 28.12 -31.82
N PRO A 67 -6.49 28.31 -31.87
CA PRO A 67 -5.68 28.56 -30.67
C PRO A 67 -6.29 29.70 -29.85
N ILE A 68 -6.55 29.42 -28.57
CA ILE A 68 -7.08 30.42 -27.64
C ILE A 68 -5.99 31.47 -27.45
N ASP A 69 -6.31 32.70 -27.82
CA ASP A 69 -5.40 33.83 -27.84
C ASP A 69 -4.70 34.00 -26.47
N PRO A 70 -3.37 33.80 -26.38
CA PRO A 70 -2.62 33.95 -25.14
C PRO A 70 -2.62 35.39 -24.62
N ALA A 71 -3.02 36.37 -25.45
CA ALA A 71 -3.16 37.78 -25.07
C ALA A 71 -4.19 38.04 -23.95
N ARG A 72 -5.03 37.05 -23.59
CA ARG A 72 -5.91 37.13 -22.39
C ARG A 72 -5.27 36.59 -21.11
N SER A 73 -4.01 36.15 -21.14
CA SER A 73 -3.25 35.92 -19.91
C SER A 73 -2.88 37.28 -19.33
N GLY A 74 -3.71 37.79 -18.41
CA GLY A 74 -3.43 39.06 -17.74
C GLY A 74 -1.99 39.10 -17.24
N HIS A 75 -1.34 40.25 -17.40
CA HIS A 75 -0.03 40.50 -16.84
C HIS A 75 -0.03 40.05 -15.37
N PHE A 76 0.84 39.11 -15.02
CA PHE A 76 1.09 38.74 -13.63
C PHE A 76 1.77 39.94 -12.97
N THR A 77 0.99 40.90 -12.49
CA THR A 77 1.48 41.84 -11.50
C THR A 77 1.81 41.03 -10.26
N PRO A 78 3.07 41.03 -9.79
CA PRO A 78 3.42 40.36 -8.55
C PRO A 78 2.56 40.97 -7.45
N GLN A 79 1.55 40.24 -6.99
CA GLN A 79 0.75 40.67 -5.86
C GLN A 79 1.59 40.45 -4.61
N VAL A 80 1.81 41.51 -3.85
CA VAL A 80 2.35 41.42 -2.50
C VAL A 80 1.38 40.54 -1.71
N ILE A 81 1.84 39.36 -1.30
CA ILE A 81 1.04 38.45 -0.48
C ILE A 81 0.87 39.12 0.89
N ALA A 82 -0.26 39.78 1.11
CA ALA A 82 -0.59 40.29 2.42
C ALA A 82 -0.74 39.11 3.40
N ILE A 83 0.01 39.14 4.50
CA ILE A 83 -0.06 38.12 5.56
C ILE A 83 -1.37 38.31 6.34
N THR A 84 -2.46 37.83 5.77
CA THR A 84 -3.79 37.84 6.37
C THR A 84 -3.98 36.66 7.32
N ARG A 85 -5.02 36.70 8.17
CA ARG A 85 -5.41 35.55 9.01
C ARG A 85 -5.70 34.30 8.17
N ARG A 86 -6.28 34.46 6.98
CA ARG A 86 -6.56 33.35 6.03
C ARG A 86 -5.26 32.74 5.51
N PHE A 87 -4.28 33.57 5.16
CA PHE A 87 -2.96 33.09 4.77
C PHE A 87 -2.27 32.31 5.89
N ARG A 88 -2.27 32.84 7.12
CA ARG A 88 -1.70 32.14 8.29
C ARG A 88 -2.38 30.79 8.54
N LEU A 89 -3.71 30.73 8.45
CA LEU A 89 -4.45 29.47 8.58
C LEU A 89 -4.08 28.49 7.46
N GLY A 90 -4.03 28.95 6.20
CA GLY A 90 -3.63 28.12 5.07
C GLY A 90 -2.20 27.58 5.22
N ALA A 91 -1.27 28.42 5.66
CA ALA A 91 0.11 28.02 5.95
C ALA A 91 0.18 27.01 7.09
N ALA A 92 -0.61 27.19 8.17
CA ALA A 92 -0.68 26.24 9.28
C ALA A 92 -1.24 24.88 8.83
N LEU A 93 -2.31 24.86 8.03
CA LEU A 93 -2.88 23.63 7.47
C LEU A 93 -1.90 22.95 6.50
N GLY A 94 -1.20 23.71 5.67
CA GLY A 94 -0.15 23.19 4.80
C GLY A 94 1.03 22.60 5.59
N GLY A 95 1.45 23.28 6.65
CA GLY A 95 2.49 22.79 7.58
C GLY A 95 2.07 21.48 8.26
N LEU A 96 0.84 21.42 8.76
CA LEU A 96 0.27 20.19 9.34
C LEU A 96 0.21 19.06 8.31
N TYR A 97 -0.21 19.34 7.09
CA TYR A 97 -0.24 18.35 6.01
C TYR A 97 1.16 17.80 5.72
N LEU A 98 2.18 18.66 5.59
CA LEU A 98 3.56 18.25 5.38
C LEU A 98 4.09 17.43 6.55
N LEU A 99 3.76 17.82 7.79
CA LEU A 99 4.09 17.06 8.98
C LEU A 99 3.50 15.65 8.90
N VAL A 100 2.22 15.51 8.54
CA VAL A 100 1.57 14.21 8.37
C VAL A 100 2.23 13.39 7.25
N GLN A 101 2.55 13.99 6.11
CA GLN A 101 3.21 13.31 4.99
C GLN A 101 4.62 12.80 5.32
N ILE A 102 5.29 13.37 6.33
CA ILE A 102 6.60 12.93 6.81
C ILE A 102 6.45 11.94 7.98
N ALA A 103 5.60 12.27 8.95
CA ALA A 103 5.40 11.47 10.15
C ALA A 103 4.77 10.11 9.82
N LEU A 104 3.81 10.07 8.91
CA LEU A 104 3.10 8.84 8.56
C LEU A 104 4.07 7.77 8.01
N PRO A 105 4.94 8.03 7.02
CA PRO A 105 5.94 7.04 6.60
C PRO A 105 6.93 6.64 7.71
N LEU A 106 7.39 7.61 8.50
CA LEU A 106 8.39 7.40 9.55
C LEU A 106 7.84 6.64 10.77
N ARG A 107 6.51 6.58 10.96
CA ARG A 107 5.88 5.84 12.06
C ARG A 107 6.28 4.36 12.13
N SER A 108 6.68 3.78 10.99
CA SER A 108 7.20 2.41 10.91
C SER A 108 8.42 2.16 11.81
N HIS A 109 9.16 3.20 12.18
CA HIS A 109 10.31 3.10 13.10
C HIS A 109 9.91 3.10 14.59
N LEU A 110 8.65 3.37 14.90
CA LEU A 110 8.14 3.32 16.28
C LEU A 110 7.83 1.89 16.74
N TYR A 111 7.72 0.95 15.80
CA TYR A 111 7.46 -0.45 16.08
C TYR A 111 8.79 -1.23 16.17
N PRO A 112 8.98 -2.04 17.21
CA PRO A 112 10.17 -2.86 17.34
C PRO A 112 10.17 -4.01 16.31
N GLY A 113 11.35 -4.48 15.95
CA GLY A 113 11.52 -5.65 15.08
C GLY A 113 11.57 -5.32 13.58
N ASN A 114 11.18 -6.29 12.75
CA ASN A 114 11.31 -6.20 11.30
C ASN A 114 9.96 -5.85 10.64
N VAL A 115 9.81 -4.61 10.18
CA VAL A 115 8.57 -4.12 9.55
C VAL A 115 8.13 -4.91 8.33
N LEU A 116 9.08 -5.56 7.63
CA LEU A 116 8.76 -6.40 6.49
C LEU A 116 8.06 -7.69 6.92
N TRP A 117 8.13 -8.05 8.20
CA TRP A 117 7.53 -9.23 8.81
C TRP A 117 6.26 -8.90 9.58
N HIS A 118 6.30 -8.01 10.57
CA HIS A 118 5.13 -7.70 11.40
C HIS A 118 4.16 -6.70 10.75
N GLU A 119 4.59 -5.98 9.71
CA GLU A 119 3.80 -5.04 8.91
C GLU A 119 3.16 -3.85 9.65
N GLN A 120 3.36 -3.69 10.95
CA GLN A 120 2.92 -2.49 11.68
C GLN A 120 3.62 -1.25 11.12
N GLY A 121 2.82 -0.32 10.60
CA GLY A 121 3.33 0.88 9.92
C GLY A 121 3.89 0.65 8.51
N MET A 122 3.76 -0.55 7.92
CA MET A 122 4.23 -0.83 6.55
C MET A 122 3.46 -0.04 5.50
N ARG A 123 2.12 0.04 5.59
CA ARG A 123 1.29 0.82 4.67
C ARG A 123 1.62 2.31 4.77
N PHE A 124 1.79 2.96 3.63
CA PHE A 124 2.26 4.35 3.53
C PHE A 124 3.67 4.61 4.07
N SER A 125 4.48 3.56 4.32
CA SER A 125 5.91 3.75 4.51
C SER A 125 6.61 3.98 3.17
N TRP A 126 7.82 4.55 3.19
CA TRP A 126 8.64 4.72 1.98
C TRP A 126 9.32 3.43 1.49
N ARG A 127 8.79 2.26 1.86
CA ARG A 127 9.30 0.95 1.49
C ARG A 127 8.50 0.39 0.31
N VAL A 128 9.14 0.26 -0.84
CA VAL A 128 8.52 -0.23 -2.09
C VAL A 128 9.29 -1.44 -2.59
N MET A 129 8.59 -2.53 -2.90
CA MET A 129 9.15 -3.76 -3.50
C MET A 129 10.34 -4.38 -2.73
N VAL A 130 10.40 -4.19 -1.42
CA VAL A 130 11.45 -4.76 -0.55
C VAL A 130 11.06 -6.08 0.12
N ARG A 131 9.80 -6.51 -0.03
CA ARG A 131 9.29 -7.75 0.54
C ARG A 131 8.50 -8.58 -0.47
N GLU A 132 8.65 -9.88 -0.34
CA GLU A 132 7.80 -10.93 -0.88
C GLU A 132 7.51 -11.91 0.26
N LYS A 133 6.22 -12.19 0.47
CA LYS A 133 5.78 -13.19 1.43
C LYS A 133 4.90 -14.20 0.74
N ASN A 134 5.08 -15.46 1.11
CA ASN A 134 4.19 -16.53 0.72
C ASN A 134 3.94 -17.39 1.95
N GLY A 135 2.69 -17.82 2.15
CA GLY A 135 2.32 -18.54 3.35
C GLY A 135 1.12 -19.46 3.17
N SER A 136 1.02 -20.42 4.07
CA SER A 136 -0.12 -21.29 4.25
C SER A 136 -0.78 -20.96 5.59
N VAL A 137 -2.10 -20.82 5.57
CA VAL A 137 -2.87 -20.38 6.74
C VAL A 137 -4.07 -21.29 6.94
N THR A 138 -4.22 -21.76 8.18
CA THR A 138 -5.39 -22.50 8.65
C THR A 138 -5.91 -21.84 9.92
N PHE A 139 -7.23 -21.64 9.98
CA PHE A 139 -7.92 -21.15 11.18
C PHE A 139 -8.48 -22.35 11.95
N HIS A 140 -8.27 -22.38 13.25
CA HIS A 140 -8.80 -23.38 14.16
C HIS A 140 -9.84 -22.72 15.06
N VAL A 141 -11.09 -23.16 14.96
CA VAL A 141 -12.19 -22.64 15.77
C VAL A 141 -12.54 -23.68 16.83
N THR A 142 -12.49 -23.26 18.09
CA THR A 142 -12.75 -24.13 19.24
C THR A 142 -13.95 -23.63 20.01
N ARG A 143 -14.86 -24.55 20.35
CA ARG A 143 -16.00 -24.31 21.23
C ARG A 143 -15.61 -24.74 22.66
N PRO A 144 -15.45 -23.80 23.63
CA PRO A 144 -14.86 -24.11 24.93
C PRO A 144 -15.69 -25.07 25.80
N ASP A 145 -17.02 -25.02 25.69
CA ASP A 145 -17.95 -25.80 26.51
C ASP A 145 -18.00 -27.31 26.17
N THR A 146 -17.68 -27.65 24.92
CA THR A 146 -17.81 -29.01 24.36
C THR A 146 -16.47 -29.58 23.89
N GLY A 147 -15.44 -28.74 23.79
CA GLY A 147 -14.15 -29.10 23.20
C GLY A 147 -14.22 -29.38 21.70
N ARG A 148 -15.34 -29.01 21.04
CA ARG A 148 -15.48 -29.18 19.60
C ARG A 148 -14.49 -28.27 18.90
N HIS A 149 -13.60 -28.83 18.08
CA HIS A 149 -12.70 -28.09 17.21
C HIS A 149 -13.09 -28.29 15.74
N VAL A 150 -12.93 -27.25 14.93
CA VAL A 150 -13.08 -27.32 13.47
C VAL A 150 -11.99 -26.50 12.79
N GLU A 151 -11.49 -27.01 11.67
CA GLU A 151 -10.57 -26.28 10.80
C GLU A 151 -11.34 -25.51 9.73
N VAL A 152 -10.99 -24.24 9.57
CA VAL A 152 -11.60 -23.33 8.61
C VAL A 152 -10.54 -22.86 7.63
N SER A 153 -10.73 -23.23 6.37
CA SER A 153 -9.90 -22.71 5.28
C SER A 153 -10.28 -21.26 4.98
N PRO A 154 -9.31 -20.35 4.79
CA PRO A 154 -9.58 -18.98 4.36
C PRO A 154 -10.38 -18.87 3.05
N ARG A 155 -10.25 -19.88 2.18
CA ARG A 155 -10.92 -19.94 0.87
C ARG A 155 -12.43 -20.12 0.98
N ARG A 156 -12.97 -20.41 2.17
CA ARG A 156 -14.42 -20.36 2.43
C ARG A 156 -14.96 -18.92 2.46
N TYR A 157 -14.10 -17.95 2.73
CA TYR A 157 -14.44 -16.54 2.89
C TYR A 157 -13.89 -15.66 1.77
N LEU A 158 -12.70 -16.00 1.31
CA LEU A 158 -11.89 -15.17 0.44
C LEU A 158 -11.70 -15.85 -0.91
N ASN A 159 -11.66 -15.05 -1.98
CA ASN A 159 -11.17 -15.55 -3.26
C ASN A 159 -9.65 -15.82 -3.21
N ASP A 160 -9.14 -16.51 -4.22
CA ASP A 160 -7.74 -16.88 -4.36
C ASP A 160 -6.74 -15.73 -4.19
N GLN A 161 -7.06 -14.55 -4.72
CA GLN A 161 -6.18 -13.40 -4.63
C GLN A 161 -6.17 -12.82 -3.22
N GLN A 162 -7.33 -12.68 -2.60
CA GLN A 162 -7.47 -12.20 -1.23
C GLN A 162 -6.82 -13.16 -0.22
N ALA A 163 -6.98 -14.48 -0.40
CA ALA A 163 -6.37 -15.48 0.47
C ALA A 163 -4.84 -15.44 0.40
N ARG A 164 -4.26 -15.27 -0.79
CA ARG A 164 -2.80 -15.09 -0.95
C ARG A 164 -2.28 -13.81 -0.30
N GLU A 165 -3.02 -12.71 -0.45
CA GLU A 165 -2.64 -11.42 0.12
C GLU A 165 -2.70 -11.45 1.66
N MET A 166 -3.77 -12.03 2.21
CA MET A 166 -3.98 -12.18 3.65
C MET A 166 -2.93 -13.08 4.30
N ALA A 167 -2.49 -14.14 3.61
CA ALA A 167 -1.58 -15.14 4.19
C ALA A 167 -0.26 -14.55 4.72
N GLY A 168 0.18 -13.40 4.21
CA GLY A 168 1.37 -12.70 4.68
C GLY A 168 1.12 -11.51 5.61
N GLN A 169 -0.13 -11.16 5.89
CA GLN A 169 -0.52 -9.88 6.51
C GLN A 169 -1.24 -10.10 7.84
N PRO A 170 -0.59 -9.83 8.98
CA PRO A 170 -1.17 -10.03 10.32
C PRO A 170 -2.53 -9.35 10.52
N ASP A 171 -2.69 -8.11 10.05
CA ASP A 171 -3.95 -7.36 10.20
C ASP A 171 -5.10 -8.04 9.45
N LEU A 172 -4.85 -8.60 8.26
CA LEU A 172 -5.85 -9.33 7.51
C LEU A 172 -6.17 -10.70 8.12
N LEU A 173 -5.18 -11.35 8.76
CA LEU A 173 -5.40 -12.57 9.55
C LEU A 173 -6.35 -12.28 10.72
N LEU A 174 -6.11 -11.19 11.45
CA LEU A 174 -6.94 -10.76 12.57
C LEU A 174 -8.38 -10.42 12.11
N GLN A 175 -8.51 -9.64 11.04
CA GLN A 175 -9.82 -9.30 10.48
C GLN A 175 -10.62 -10.54 10.07
N LEU A 176 -9.97 -11.52 9.44
CA LEU A 176 -10.64 -12.77 9.08
C LEU A 176 -10.95 -13.62 10.32
N ALA A 177 -10.09 -13.62 11.34
CA ALA A 177 -10.37 -14.30 12.61
C ALA A 177 -11.65 -13.77 13.27
N HIS A 178 -11.82 -12.44 13.32
CA HIS A 178 -13.04 -11.82 13.83
C HIS A 178 -14.27 -12.19 13.00
N ARG A 179 -14.14 -12.21 11.67
CA ARG A 179 -15.26 -12.63 10.81
C ARG A 179 -15.64 -14.10 11.03
N ILE A 180 -14.65 -14.97 11.20
CA ILE A 180 -14.86 -16.40 11.50
C ILE A 180 -15.50 -16.59 12.87
N ARG A 181 -15.04 -15.83 13.89
CA ARG A 181 -15.65 -15.77 15.22
C ARG A 181 -17.13 -15.45 15.10
N ASP A 182 -17.47 -14.31 14.51
CA ASP A 182 -18.85 -13.83 14.44
C ASP A 182 -19.80 -14.87 13.79
N ASP A 183 -19.38 -15.50 12.69
CA ASP A 183 -20.17 -16.52 12.01
C ASP A 183 -20.37 -17.79 12.88
N HIS A 184 -19.34 -18.23 13.61
CA HIS A 184 -19.42 -19.43 14.46
C HIS A 184 -20.15 -19.18 15.78
N GLU A 185 -20.01 -17.99 16.37
CA GLU A 185 -20.79 -17.60 17.53
C GLU A 185 -22.28 -17.52 17.18
N GLN A 186 -22.61 -16.99 16.00
CA GLN A 186 -23.98 -17.01 15.50
C GLN A 186 -24.48 -18.44 15.22
N LEU A 187 -23.64 -19.33 14.69
CA LEU A 187 -24.05 -20.70 14.39
C LEU A 187 -24.24 -21.57 15.64
N TRP A 188 -23.33 -21.46 16.60
CA TRP A 188 -23.32 -22.30 17.80
C TRP A 188 -24.01 -21.64 19.00
N GLN A 189 -24.40 -20.36 18.87
CA GLN A 189 -25.06 -19.58 19.92
C GLN A 189 -24.24 -19.55 21.22
N THR A 190 -22.91 -19.48 21.07
CA THR A 190 -21.96 -19.48 22.20
C THR A 190 -20.64 -18.82 21.76
N PRO A 191 -19.89 -18.18 22.66
CA PRO A 191 -18.56 -17.65 22.35
C PRO A 191 -17.60 -18.75 21.87
N VAL A 192 -16.70 -18.38 20.96
CA VAL A 192 -15.69 -19.29 20.39
C VAL A 192 -14.29 -18.73 20.52
N GLU A 193 -13.30 -19.61 20.46
CA GLU A 193 -11.89 -19.24 20.38
C GLU A 193 -11.41 -19.47 18.94
N VAL A 194 -10.62 -18.54 18.41
CA VAL A 194 -10.08 -18.62 17.04
C VAL A 194 -8.56 -18.51 17.10
N HIS A 195 -7.91 -19.64 16.86
CA HIS A 195 -6.46 -19.75 16.77
C HIS A 195 -6.04 -19.87 15.30
N VAL A 196 -4.82 -19.44 14.98
CA VAL A 196 -4.36 -19.39 13.58
C VAL A 196 -2.98 -20.01 13.45
N ASP A 197 -2.85 -21.02 12.60
CA ASP A 197 -1.55 -21.54 12.17
C ASP A 197 -1.19 -20.91 10.82
N ALA A 198 -0.31 -19.90 10.86
CA ALA A 198 0.14 -19.16 9.69
C ALA A 198 1.64 -19.38 9.45
N LEU A 199 1.99 -20.34 8.59
CA LEU A 199 3.37 -20.63 8.20
C LEU A 199 3.76 -19.76 6.99
N VAL A 200 4.70 -18.83 7.18
CA VAL A 200 5.03 -17.80 6.19
C VAL A 200 6.53 -17.76 5.92
N SER A 201 6.90 -17.61 4.64
CA SER A 201 8.27 -17.32 4.18
C SER A 201 8.42 -15.83 3.87
N LEU A 202 9.61 -15.27 4.12
CA LEU A 202 9.97 -13.88 3.80
C LEU A 202 11.20 -13.83 2.89
N ASN A 203 11.03 -13.31 1.67
CA ASN A 203 12.07 -13.16 0.65
C ASN A 203 12.88 -14.44 0.43
N GLY A 204 12.18 -15.57 0.32
CA GLY A 204 12.79 -16.89 0.09
C GLY A 204 13.41 -17.56 1.31
N ARG A 205 13.34 -16.97 2.51
CA ARG A 205 13.78 -17.63 3.76
C ARG A 205 12.90 -18.83 4.10
N ARG A 206 13.41 -19.71 4.97
CA ARG A 206 12.60 -20.83 5.49
C ARG A 206 11.33 -20.30 6.14
N GLY A 207 10.23 -21.02 5.92
CA GLY A 207 8.93 -20.66 6.50
C GLY A 207 8.95 -20.81 8.02
N THR A 208 8.42 -19.81 8.72
CA THR A 208 8.21 -19.82 10.18
C THR A 208 6.80 -19.32 10.49
N ARG A 209 6.31 -19.59 11.70
CA ARG A 209 5.01 -19.07 12.12
C ARG A 209 5.05 -17.55 12.19
N LEU A 210 4.08 -16.91 11.55
CA LEU A 210 3.92 -15.44 11.56
C LEU A 210 3.24 -14.95 12.84
N VAL A 211 2.30 -15.72 13.36
CA VAL A 211 1.49 -15.41 14.54
C VAL A 211 1.61 -16.54 15.55
N ASP A 212 1.43 -16.23 16.81
CA ASP A 212 1.44 -17.22 17.88
C ASP A 212 0.17 -18.10 17.80
N PRO A 213 0.31 -19.42 17.55
CA PRO A 213 -0.84 -20.31 17.41
C PRO A 213 -1.61 -20.53 18.72
N GLU A 214 -1.04 -20.17 19.86
CA GLU A 214 -1.67 -20.32 21.18
C GLU A 214 -2.47 -19.07 21.60
N VAL A 215 -2.41 -17.99 20.82
CA VAL A 215 -3.18 -16.77 21.09
C VAL A 215 -4.54 -16.85 20.43
N ASP A 216 -5.58 -16.69 21.23
CA ASP A 216 -6.96 -16.53 20.75
C ASP A 216 -7.16 -15.16 20.08
N LEU A 217 -7.10 -15.13 18.74
CA LEU A 217 -7.29 -13.92 17.96
C LEU A 217 -8.74 -13.41 17.99
N ALA A 218 -9.70 -14.23 18.44
CA ALA A 218 -11.10 -13.79 18.61
C ALA A 218 -11.21 -12.66 19.65
N ARG A 219 -10.28 -12.60 20.60
CA ARG A 219 -10.23 -11.61 21.70
C ARG A 219 -9.25 -10.46 21.46
N VAL A 220 -8.40 -10.55 20.45
CA VAL A 220 -7.43 -9.49 20.12
C VAL A 220 -8.16 -8.33 19.45
N GLU A 221 -7.96 -7.12 19.95
CA GLU A 221 -8.50 -5.89 19.34
C GLU A 221 -7.53 -5.31 18.29
N ASP A 222 -8.05 -4.80 17.18
CA ASP A 222 -7.25 -4.10 16.16
C ASP A 222 -6.91 -2.68 16.64
N GLY A 223 -5.71 -2.21 16.32
CA GLY A 223 -5.24 -0.90 16.75
C GLY A 223 -3.84 -0.54 16.26
N PHE A 224 -3.40 0.67 16.63
CA PHE A 224 -2.07 1.18 16.28
C PHE A 224 -0.97 0.78 17.27
N GLY A 225 -1.31 0.03 18.31
CA GLY A 225 -0.38 -0.41 19.35
C GLY A 225 0.59 -1.49 18.86
N ASP A 226 1.48 -1.90 19.77
CA ASP A 226 2.32 -3.06 19.50
C ASP A 226 1.47 -4.34 19.50
N ALA A 227 1.81 -5.30 18.63
CA ALA A 227 1.03 -6.52 18.40
C ALA A 227 1.85 -7.73 18.88
N PRO A 228 1.82 -8.05 20.19
CA PRO A 228 2.71 -9.06 20.79
C PRO A 228 2.45 -10.49 20.32
N TRP A 229 1.28 -10.74 19.71
CA TRP A 229 0.90 -12.03 19.13
C TRP A 229 1.56 -12.30 17.76
N ILE A 230 2.28 -11.32 17.19
CA ILE A 230 3.09 -11.50 15.99
C ILE A 230 4.49 -12.00 16.39
N LEU A 231 4.88 -13.15 15.87
CA LEU A 231 6.16 -13.77 16.21
C LEU A 231 7.34 -13.07 15.49
N PRO A 232 8.58 -13.18 16.02
CA PRO A 232 9.76 -12.62 15.37
C PRO A 232 10.01 -13.19 13.97
N ALA A 233 10.64 -12.37 13.11
CA ALA A 233 10.97 -12.76 11.74
C ALA A 233 11.93 -13.96 11.68
N PRO A 234 11.86 -14.80 10.63
CA PRO A 234 12.77 -15.93 10.47
C PRO A 234 14.24 -15.48 10.48
N ALA A 235 15.02 -16.09 11.36
CA ALA A 235 16.46 -15.88 11.44
C ALA A 235 17.19 -16.60 10.29
N GLY A 236 18.27 -15.98 9.80
CA GLY A 236 19.16 -16.57 8.80
C GLY A 236 18.90 -16.13 7.34
N PRO A 237 19.84 -16.45 6.44
CA PRO A 237 19.71 -16.14 5.01
C PRO A 237 18.75 -17.10 4.30
N PRO A 238 18.26 -16.76 3.10
CA PRO A 238 17.58 -17.70 2.22
C PRO A 238 18.44 -18.95 1.98
N PRO A 239 17.85 -20.16 1.92
CA PRO A 239 18.59 -21.37 1.63
C PRO A 239 19.14 -21.29 0.20
N HIS A 240 20.41 -21.69 0.03
CA HIS A 240 21.00 -21.83 -1.30
C HIS A 240 20.45 -23.09 -1.97
N ILE A 241 19.54 -22.92 -2.93
CA ILE A 241 19.04 -24.01 -3.77
C ILE A 241 19.89 -24.04 -5.04
N ARG A 242 20.53 -25.19 -5.34
CA ARG A 242 21.19 -25.36 -6.64
C ARG A 242 20.10 -25.43 -7.72
N PRO A 243 20.22 -24.68 -8.83
CA PRO A 243 19.25 -24.78 -9.90
C PRO A 243 19.20 -26.23 -10.40
N VAL A 244 17.98 -26.79 -10.44
CA VAL A 244 17.74 -28.08 -11.08
C VAL A 244 17.95 -27.86 -12.57
N ARG A 245 18.93 -28.56 -13.16
CA ARG A 245 19.21 -28.52 -14.59
C ARG A 245 18.09 -29.18 -15.39
#